data_AF-A0AAV4PF37-F1
#
_entry.id   AF-A0AAV4PF37-F1
#
_cell.length_a   1.000
_cell.length_b   1.000
_cell.length_c   1.000
_cell.angle_alpha   90.00
_cell.angle_beta   90.00
_cell.angle_gamma   90.00
#
_symmetry.space_group_name_H-M   'P 1'
#
loop_
_entity.id
_entity.type
_entity.pdbx_description
1 polymer ?
#
loop_
_entity_poly.entity_id
_entity_poly.type
_entity_poly.pdbx_seq_one_letter_code
_entity_poly.pdbx_strand_id
1 'polypeptide(L)' 'MQELTTAINESSLNKSPDPDGVHGQMISNLGLSGRVRFLNIINDSWNSGKLSREWRRATVVPVRKPSKEASSPESYRRLP' A
#
# COMPACT_ATOMS: atom_id res chain seq x y z
N MET A 1 -6.16 18.65 4.09
CA MET A 1 -5.14 18.23 5.08
C MET A 1 -5.71 17.41 6.23
N GLN A 2 -6.88 17.77 6.78
CA GLN A 2 -7.51 17.00 7.86
C GLN A 2 -7.81 15.55 7.44
N GLU A 3 -8.48 15.37 6.31
CA GLU A 3 -8.77 14.05 5.71
C GLU A 3 -7.51 13.17 5.57
N LEU A 4 -6.45 13.69 4.93
CA LEU A 4 -5.19 12.97 4.79
C LEU A 4 -4.61 12.55 6.15
N THR A 5 -4.68 13.41 7.16
CA THR A 5 -4.14 13.12 8.48
C THR A 5 -4.94 12.02 9.18
N THR A 6 -6.27 12.07 9.08
CA THR A 6 -7.15 11.01 9.57
C THR A 6 -6.86 9.69 8.87
N ALA A 7 -6.77 9.70 7.54
CA ALA A 7 -6.49 8.50 6.75
C ALA A 7 -5.13 7.85 7.10
N ILE A 8 -4.09 8.66 7.32
CA ILE A 8 -2.78 8.17 7.79
C ILE A 8 -2.90 7.50 9.16
N ASN A 9 -3.70 8.06 10.07
CA ASN A 9 -3.86 7.53 11.42
C ASN A 9 -4.70 6.23 11.46
N GLU A 10 -5.68 6.10 10.57
CA GLU A 10 -6.54 4.91 10.47
C GLU A 10 -5.91 3.78 9.65
N SER A 11 -4.89 4.08 8.84
CA SER A 11 -4.23 3.10 7.99
C SER A 11 -3.34 2.13 8.78
N SER A 12 -3.38 0.84 8.41
CA SER A 12 -2.48 -0.17 8.97
C SER A 12 -1.07 -0.05 8.36
N LEU A 13 -0.26 0.89 8.86
CA LEU A 13 1.05 1.25 8.30
C LEU A 13 2.22 0.35 8.74
N ASN A 14 1.96 -0.64 9.60
CA ASN A 14 2.95 -1.62 10.11
C ASN A 14 3.11 -2.85 9.19
N LYS A 15 2.65 -2.76 7.94
CA LYS A 15 2.79 -3.83 6.96
C LYS A 15 4.21 -3.85 6.40
N SER A 16 4.60 -5.00 5.84
CA SER A 16 5.84 -5.13 5.08
C SER A 16 5.90 -4.07 3.98
N PRO A 17 7.09 -3.51 3.70
CA PRO A 17 7.25 -2.52 2.66
C PRO A 17 6.88 -3.11 1.31
N ASP A 18 6.43 -2.24 0.41
CA ASP A 18 6.31 -2.59 -0.99
C ASP A 18 7.72 -2.86 -1.59
N PRO A 19 7.81 -3.46 -2.79
CA PRO A 19 9.09 -3.74 -3.44
C PRO A 19 9.96 -2.49 -3.69
N ASP A 20 9.39 -1.29 -3.56
CA ASP A 20 10.10 -0.01 -3.63
C ASP A 20 10.84 0.36 -2.31
N GLY A 21 10.66 -0.41 -1.24
CA GLY A 21 11.29 -0.21 0.06
C GLY A 21 10.61 0.85 0.95
N VAL A 22 9.53 1.47 0.47
CA VAL A 22 8.80 2.49 1.24
C VAL A 22 7.90 1.81 2.25
N HIS A 23 8.17 2.06 3.54
CA HIS A 23 7.33 1.55 4.61
C HIS A 23 6.15 2.49 4.86
N GLY A 24 4.98 1.94 5.19
CA GLY A 24 3.83 2.75 5.61
C GLY A 24 4.18 3.70 6.76
N GLN A 25 5.01 3.27 7.72
CA GLN A 25 5.48 4.11 8.82
C GLN A 25 6.26 5.37 8.37
N MET A 26 6.87 5.36 7.18
CA MET A 26 7.52 6.56 6.65
C MET A 26 6.48 7.64 6.34
N ILE A 27 5.26 7.25 5.94
CA ILE A 27 4.15 8.17 5.66
C ILE A 27 3.66 8.84 6.96
N SER A 28 3.54 8.09 8.06
CA SER A 28 3.17 8.67 9.36
C SER A 28 4.21 9.66 9.87
N ASN A 29 5.50 9.42 9.56
CA ASN A 29 6.62 10.26 9.97
C ASN A 29 6.87 11.47 9.05
N LEU A 30 6.05 11.68 8.01
CA LEU A 30 6.18 12.87 7.17
C LEU A 30 5.88 14.15 7.96
N GLY A 31 6.82 15.10 7.90
CA GLY A 31 6.60 16.48 8.34
C GLY A 31 5.61 17.23 7.45
N LEU A 32 5.26 18.46 7.83
CA LEU A 32 4.23 19.26 7.16
C LEU A 32 4.44 19.38 5.64
N SER A 33 5.65 19.77 5.20
CA SER A 33 5.99 19.90 3.78
C SER A 33 5.88 18.58 3.02
N GLY A 34 6.27 17.47 3.67
CA GLY A 34 6.15 16.13 3.11
C GLY A 34 4.69 15.72 2.91
N ARG A 35 3.83 15.99 3.90
CA ARG A 35 2.39 15.71 3.82
C ARG A 35 1.70 16.55 2.75
N VAL A 36 2.06 17.83 2.61
CA VAL A 36 1.55 18.69 1.53
C VAL A 36 1.94 18.13 0.17
N ARG A 37 3.22 17.75 0.00
CA ARG A 37 3.68 17.16 -1.26
C ARG A 37 2.98 15.83 -1.57
N PHE A 38 2.79 14.99 -0.56
CA PHE A 38 2.08 13.72 -0.69
C PHE A 38 0.61 13.91 -1.09
N LEU A 39 -0.08 14.87 -0.46
CA LEU A 39 -1.45 15.23 -0.82
C LEU A 39 -1.55 15.68 -2.28
N ASN A 40 -0.61 16.52 -2.73
CA ASN A 40 -0.60 16.99 -4.12
C ASN A 40 -0.45 15.83 -5.10
N ILE A 41 0.44 14.86 -4.82
CA ILE A 41 0.61 13.68 -5.69
C ILE A 41 -0.70 12.89 -5.80
N ILE A 42 -1.40 12.67 -4.68
CA ILE A 42 -2.68 11.95 -4.66
C ILE A 42 -3.73 12.72 -5.47
N ASN A 43 -3.86 14.02 -5.23
CA ASN A 43 -4.85 14.87 -5.91
C ASN A 43 -4.56 15.01 -7.41
N ASP A 44 -3.30 15.11 -7.80
CA ASP A 44 -2.88 15.13 -9.20
C ASP A 44 -3.24 13.83 -9.90
N SER A 45 -3.02 12.69 -9.24
CA SER A 45 -3.42 11.38 -9.77
C SER A 45 -4.95 11.28 -9.92
N TRP A 46 -5.71 11.80 -8.96
CA TRP A 46 -7.17 11.81 -9.00
C TRP A 46 -7.71 12.69 -10.14
N ASN A 47 -7.24 13.93 -10.23
CA ASN A 47 -7.70 14.91 -11.21
C ASN A 47 -7.28 14.55 -12.64
N SER A 48 -6.08 14.00 -12.82
CA SER A 48 -5.60 13.59 -14.14
C SER A 48 -6.09 12.23 -14.60
N GLY A 49 -6.61 11.41 -13.67
CA GLY A 49 -6.95 10.00 -13.91
C GLY A 49 -5.74 9.12 -14.26
N LYS A 50 -4.51 9.61 -14.04
CA LYS A 50 -3.27 8.91 -14.41
C LYS A 50 -2.57 8.37 -13.17
N LEU A 51 -2.48 7.06 -13.09
CA LEU A 51 -1.68 6.36 -12.09
C LEU A 51 -0.31 5.98 -12.67
N SER A 52 0.72 6.05 -11.83
CA SER A 52 2.02 5.46 -12.17
C SER A 52 1.84 4.01 -12.57
N ARG A 53 2.62 3.54 -13.55
CA ARG A 53 2.60 2.12 -13.95
C ARG A 53 2.92 1.21 -12.77
N GLU A 54 3.80 1.67 -11.89
CA GLU A 54 4.25 0.90 -10.72
C GLU A 54 3.12 0.73 -9.70
N TRP A 55 2.25 1.74 -9.53
CA TRP A 55 1.06 1.63 -8.67
C TRP A 55 -0.01 0.67 -9.21
N ARG A 56 0.06 0.33 -10.50
CA ARG A 56 -0.81 -0.68 -11.13
C ARG A 56 -0.23 -2.08 -11.08
N ARG A 57 1.01 -2.27 -10.60
CA ARG A 57 1.66 -3.57 -10.52
C ARG A 57 1.46 -4.16 -9.13
N ALA A 58 0.76 -5.28 -9.03
CA ALA A 58 0.65 -6.06 -7.81
C ALA A 58 1.55 -7.30 -7.89
N THR A 59 2.33 -7.56 -6.83
CA THR A 59 3.10 -8.80 -6.70
C THR A 59 2.22 -9.84 -6.00
N VAL A 60 1.84 -10.90 -6.72
CA VAL A 60 1.07 -12.01 -6.12
C VAL A 60 2.04 -12.93 -5.40
N VAL A 61 2.02 -12.89 -4.06
CA VAL A 61 2.79 -13.81 -3.20
C VAL A 61 1.85 -14.88 -2.64
N PRO A 62 1.90 -16.13 -3.14
CA PRO A 62 1.02 -17.19 -2.65
C PRO A 62 1.45 -17.64 -1.24
N VAL A 63 0.62 -17.35 -0.22
CA VAL A 63 0.88 -17.76 1.16
C VAL A 63 0.26 -19.13 1.43
N ARG A 64 1.10 -20.16 1.59
CA ARG A 64 0.65 -21.54 1.82
C ARG A 64 0.04 -21.72 3.22
N LYS A 65 -1.06 -22.46 3.30
CA LYS A 65 -1.65 -22.96 4.54
C LYS A 65 -0.87 -24.20 5.02
N PRO A 66 -0.40 -24.24 6.28
CA PRO A 66 0.49 -25.32 6.74
C PRO A 66 -0.14 -26.72 6.72
N SER A 67 -1.47 -26.81 6.80
CA SER A 67 -2.20 -28.09 6.88
C SER A 67 -2.70 -28.65 5.55
N LYS A 68 -2.29 -28.08 4.40
CA LYS A 68 -2.78 -28.50 3.08
C LYS A 68 -1.66 -28.81 2.08
N GLU A 69 -1.98 -29.71 1.16
CA GLU A 69 -1.08 -30.17 0.09
C GLU A 69 -0.70 -29.05 -0.87
N ALA A 70 0.58 -28.92 -1.20
CA ALA A 70 1.10 -27.82 -2.02
C ALA A 70 0.58 -27.83 -3.47
N SER A 71 0.14 -28.97 -3.97
CA SER A 71 -0.34 -29.17 -5.34
C SER A 71 -1.76 -28.61 -5.58
N SER A 72 -2.52 -28.29 -4.53
CA SER A 72 -3.88 -27.73 -4.68
C SER A 72 -3.87 -26.19 -4.59
N PRO A 73 -4.53 -25.48 -5.53
CA PRO A 73 -4.72 -24.03 -5.46
C PRO A 73 -5.42 -23.56 -4.17
N GLU A 74 -6.26 -24.41 -3.58
CA GLU A 74 -7.03 -24.14 -2.36
C GLU A 74 -6.17 -24.09 -1.08
N SER A 75 -4.92 -24.54 -1.21
CA SER A 75 -3.92 -24.56 -0.15
C SER A 75 -3.27 -23.21 0.07
N TYR A 76 -3.52 -22.23 -0.79
CA TYR A 76 -2.98 -20.89 -0.67
C TYR A 76 -4.05 -19.91 -0.17
N ARG A 77 -3.66 -18.95 0.68
CA ARG A 77 -4.55 -17.87 1.11
C ARG A 77 -4.73 -16.92 -0.06
N ARG A 78 -5.98 -16.54 -0.35
CA ARG A 78 -6.24 -15.33 -1.12
C ARG A 78 -5.87 -14.17 -0.22
N LEU A 79 -4.84 -13.44 -0.61
CA LEU A 79 -4.53 -12.16 0.02
C LEU A 79 -5.58 -11.14 -0.48
N PRO A 80 -6.15 -10.33 0.41
CA PRO A 80 -7.10 -9.27 0.04
C PRO A 80 -6.45 -8.19 -0.82
#